data_AF-A0A0R3W2U9-F1
#
_entry.id   AF-A0A0R3W2U9-F1
#
_cell.length_a   1.000
_cell.length_b   1.000
_cell.length_c   1.000
_cell.angle_alpha   90.00
_cell.angle_beta   90.00
_cell.angle_gamma   90.00
#
_symmetry.space_group_name_H-M   'P 1'
#
loop_
_entity.id
_entity.type
_entity.pdbx_description
1 polymer ?
#
loop_
_entity_poly.entity_id
_entity_poly.type
_entity_poly.pdbx_seq_one_letter_code
_entity_poly.pdbx_strand_id
1 'polypeptide(L)'
;MQYSEMLTSQKLQMPPVMNGRSPDDYENSIISRNPELCGILPANQKLAFVDIGLDSSRRRRLMLIREADGTLRHAHSSERDRLNQIFFPLPGRRLRTPSLFRDGNLEAALENGLHEYVLDLLLIQFEPDSPDYVRISQRVYTDAAAKIWTCYQATSDQSGSDSANVVTRLRLTRHYGPFALYVISHLRRPACLVQEALFHQALDTVYRLLVLTSLLHPDSDFAMKVIEHGVPPSTPEGDHFVPVPKVILDIVRTFIDTWPLEPEQRNQLDLSLAQCYHFDDTDTSNMHSYEVPSVMSSLLKELKFYISLAYGALACELGTRTWYDRIDDKLVLGALPILPHWDTIRLKEGISHVISMVEPFEIKSFVLGPREAAERGVSYLSLPVEDFVGVPTNDQVDASLDFIDSCRRPGDSVYIHCKAGRTRSAFIVTCYFMSAFDLPPEEAVAQIQSRRPHIIFNSAQWRGLRNYFEFVRQRRQLL
;
A
#
# COMPACT_ATOMS: atom_id res chain seq x y z
N MET A 1 -16.86 0.09 -1.84
CA MET A 1 -15.84 -0.72 -1.13
C MET A 1 -15.54 -2.02 -1.86
N GLN A 2 -16.54 -2.83 -2.22
CA GLN A 2 -16.31 -4.08 -2.97
C GLN A 2 -15.61 -3.86 -4.33
N TYR A 3 -15.99 -2.82 -5.09
CA TYR A 3 -15.33 -2.52 -6.37
C TYR A 3 -13.86 -2.10 -6.21
N SER A 4 -13.54 -1.30 -5.18
CA SER A 4 -12.15 -0.91 -4.88
C SER A 4 -11.32 -2.09 -4.37
N GLU A 5 -11.91 -2.98 -3.58
CA GLU A 5 -11.25 -4.22 -3.14
C GLU A 5 -10.98 -5.15 -4.32
N MET A 6 -11.96 -5.42 -5.17
CA MET A 6 -11.77 -6.24 -6.38
C MET A 6 -10.70 -5.67 -7.30
N LEU A 7 -10.69 -4.35 -7.53
CA LEU A 7 -9.64 -3.69 -8.32
C LEU A 7 -8.27 -3.80 -7.65
N THR A 8 -8.21 -3.71 -6.32
CA THR A 8 -6.97 -3.83 -5.56
C THR A 8 -6.44 -5.26 -5.61
N SER A 9 -7.28 -6.26 -5.39
CA SER A 9 -6.94 -7.68 -5.56
C SER A 9 -6.50 -8.01 -6.98
N GLN A 10 -7.13 -7.40 -8.00
CA GLN A 10 -6.72 -7.55 -9.39
C GLN A 10 -5.34 -6.93 -9.64
N LYS A 11 -5.06 -5.76 -9.08
CA LYS A 11 -3.74 -5.10 -9.21
C LYS A 11 -2.63 -5.81 -8.43
N LEU A 12 -2.98 -6.39 -7.28
CA LEU A 12 -2.07 -7.16 -6.42
C LEU A 12 -1.94 -8.62 -6.85
N GLN A 13 -2.57 -9.02 -7.96
CA GLN A 13 -2.39 -10.36 -8.50
C GLN A 13 -0.91 -10.62 -8.76
N MET A 14 -0.37 -11.58 -8.01
CA MET A 14 1.05 -11.91 -8.05
C MET A 14 1.42 -12.54 -9.40
N PRO A 15 2.57 -12.18 -9.98
CA PRO A 15 3.04 -12.84 -11.18
C PRO A 15 3.38 -14.31 -10.85
N PRO A 16 3.07 -15.25 -11.76
CA PRO A 16 3.34 -16.66 -11.53
C PRO A 16 4.86 -16.90 -11.48
N VAL A 17 5.32 -17.56 -10.42
CA VAL A 17 6.72 -17.99 -10.30
C VAL A 17 6.88 -19.29 -11.08
N MET A 18 7.72 -19.26 -12.11
CA MET A 18 8.01 -20.40 -12.96
C MET A 18 9.50 -20.72 -12.94
N ASN A 19 9.82 -22.01 -13.13
CA ASN A 19 11.19 -22.41 -13.40
C ASN A 19 11.63 -21.89 -14.77
N GLY A 20 12.93 -21.66 -14.92
CA GLY A 20 13.51 -21.28 -16.20
C GLY A 20 13.23 -22.36 -17.25
N ARG A 21 12.89 -21.93 -18.47
CA ARG A 21 12.75 -22.83 -19.63
C ARG A 21 14.01 -23.68 -19.79
N SER A 22 13.83 -24.94 -20.18
CA SER A 22 14.96 -25.78 -20.59
C SER A 22 15.68 -25.12 -21.76
N PRO A 23 17.02 -25.28 -21.86
CA PRO A 23 17.75 -24.83 -23.05
C PRO A 23 17.14 -25.48 -24.30
N ASP A 24 17.17 -24.75 -25.41
CA ASP A 24 16.55 -25.23 -26.64
C ASP A 24 17.29 -26.48 -27.14
N ASP A 25 16.55 -27.58 -27.36
CA ASP A 25 17.09 -28.82 -27.92
C ASP A 25 17.42 -28.63 -29.41
N TYR A 26 18.68 -28.32 -29.70
CA TYR A 26 19.14 -28.05 -31.07
C TYR A 26 18.88 -29.21 -32.03
N GLU A 27 18.97 -30.46 -31.57
CA GLU A 27 18.78 -31.64 -32.43
C GLU A 27 17.31 -31.95 -32.70
N ASN A 28 16.46 -31.93 -31.66
CA ASN A 28 15.03 -32.22 -31.79
C ASN A 28 14.26 -31.08 -32.49
N SER A 29 14.85 -29.89 -32.58
CA SER A 29 14.22 -28.75 -33.26
C SER A 29 14.26 -28.85 -34.78
N ILE A 30 15.08 -29.73 -35.35
CA ILE A 30 15.31 -29.82 -36.80
C ILE A 30 14.23 -30.67 -37.46
N ILE A 31 13.55 -30.08 -38.44
CA ILE A 31 12.51 -30.76 -39.22
C ILE A 31 13.12 -31.41 -40.47
N SER A 32 14.02 -30.71 -41.15
CA SER A 32 14.58 -31.15 -42.42
C SER A 32 15.91 -30.46 -42.71
N ARG A 33 16.85 -31.17 -43.35
CA ARG A 33 18.11 -30.63 -43.85
C ARG A 33 18.19 -30.85 -45.36
N ASN A 34 18.29 -29.76 -46.13
CA ASN A 34 18.40 -29.79 -47.58
C ASN A 34 19.73 -29.12 -48.02
N PRO A 35 20.81 -29.90 -48.21
CA PRO A 35 22.13 -29.35 -48.56
C PRO A 35 22.15 -28.59 -49.89
N GLU A 36 21.24 -28.91 -50.81
CA GLU A 36 21.11 -28.24 -52.12
C GLU A 36 20.75 -26.75 -52.01
N LEU A 37 20.17 -26.33 -50.88
CA LEU A 37 19.81 -24.94 -50.63
C LEU A 37 20.96 -24.14 -49.99
N CYS A 38 22.07 -24.78 -49.66
CA CYS A 38 23.23 -24.15 -49.07
C CYS A 38 23.85 -23.16 -50.06
N GLY A 39 24.08 -21.92 -49.62
CA GLY A 39 24.70 -20.86 -50.43
C GLY A 39 23.73 -20.00 -51.24
N ILE A 40 22.44 -20.30 -51.26
CA ILE A 40 21.41 -19.41 -51.85
C ILE A 40 21.19 -18.18 -50.96
N LEU A 41 21.18 -18.38 -49.63
CA LEU A 41 21.08 -17.30 -48.66
C LEU A 41 22.48 -16.86 -48.21
N PRO A 42 22.73 -15.56 -48.02
CA PRO A 42 23.93 -15.09 -47.36
C PRO A 42 24.09 -15.70 -45.97
N ALA A 43 25.32 -16.06 -45.57
CA ALA A 43 25.59 -16.72 -44.30
C ALA A 43 25.17 -15.91 -43.06
N ASN A 44 24.97 -14.59 -43.20
CA ASN A 44 24.52 -13.70 -42.13
C ASN A 44 22.99 -13.51 -42.08
N GLN A 45 22.22 -14.20 -42.92
CA GLN A 45 20.78 -14.07 -43.01
C GLN A 45 20.06 -15.38 -42.73
N LYS A 46 18.87 -15.26 -42.14
CA LYS A 46 17.97 -16.36 -41.85
C LYS A 46 16.56 -15.96 -42.29
N LEU A 47 15.78 -16.91 -42.81
CA LEU A 47 14.36 -16.66 -43.10
C LEU A 47 13.52 -17.19 -41.94
N ALA A 48 12.63 -16.36 -41.41
CA ALA A 48 11.69 -16.74 -40.37
C ALA A 48 10.27 -16.83 -40.95
N PHE A 49 9.67 -18.02 -40.86
CA PHE A 49 8.28 -18.27 -41.23
C PHE A 49 7.46 -18.30 -39.95
N VAL A 50 6.46 -17.42 -39.87
CA VAL A 50 5.58 -17.31 -38.71
C VAL A 50 4.15 -17.51 -39.17
N ASP A 51 3.48 -18.49 -38.59
CA ASP A 51 2.04 -18.65 -38.76
C ASP A 51 1.34 -17.49 -38.04
N ILE A 52 0.52 -16.70 -38.75
CA ILE A 52 -0.24 -15.57 -38.22
C ILE A 52 -1.72 -15.90 -37.98
N GLY A 53 -2.11 -17.17 -38.01
CA GLY A 53 -3.47 -17.62 -37.73
C GLY A 53 -4.00 -17.15 -36.36
N LEU A 54 -5.29 -16.79 -36.29
CA LEU A 54 -5.93 -16.24 -35.10
C LEU A 54 -6.13 -17.27 -33.98
N ASP A 55 -6.24 -18.56 -34.32
CA ASP A 55 -6.62 -19.61 -33.38
C ASP A 55 -5.46 -20.20 -32.57
N SER A 56 -4.22 -19.78 -32.83
CA SER A 56 -3.04 -20.30 -32.12
C SER A 56 -2.58 -19.37 -30.98
N SER A 57 -2.41 -19.95 -29.79
CA SER A 57 -1.82 -19.24 -28.65
C SER A 57 -0.36 -18.88 -28.93
N ARG A 58 0.12 -17.74 -28.40
CA ARG A 58 1.49 -17.24 -28.62
C ARG A 58 2.58 -18.28 -28.29
N ARG A 59 2.30 -19.18 -27.34
CA ARG A 59 3.18 -20.28 -26.90
C ARG A 59 3.11 -21.54 -27.77
N ARG A 60 2.06 -21.73 -28.56
CA ARG A 60 1.89 -22.93 -29.43
C ARG A 60 1.96 -22.63 -30.92
N ARG A 61 2.08 -21.35 -31.29
CA ARG A 61 2.21 -20.88 -32.68
C ARG A 61 3.40 -21.50 -33.39
N LEU A 62 3.18 -22.00 -34.61
CA LEU A 62 4.23 -22.57 -35.45
C LEU A 62 5.17 -21.45 -35.93
N MET A 63 6.45 -21.57 -35.58
CA MET A 63 7.50 -20.68 -36.03
C MET A 63 8.68 -21.51 -36.51
N LEU A 64 9.07 -21.29 -37.76
CA LEU A 64 10.14 -22.03 -38.43
C LEU A 64 11.23 -21.08 -38.89
N ILE A 65 12.46 -21.53 -38.82
CA ILE A 65 13.63 -20.79 -39.27
C ILE A 65 14.38 -21.63 -40.29
N ARG A 66 14.63 -21.02 -41.44
CA ARG A 66 15.54 -21.54 -42.46
C ARG A 66 16.88 -20.85 -42.30
N GLU A 67 17.88 -21.65 -41.94
CA GLU A 67 19.27 -21.27 -41.86
C GLU A 67 19.91 -21.27 -43.26
N ALA A 68 21.05 -20.57 -43.41
CA ALA A 68 21.74 -20.45 -44.69
C ALA A 68 22.40 -21.76 -45.18
N ASP A 69 22.58 -22.73 -44.28
CA ASP A 69 23.06 -24.09 -44.56
C ASP A 69 21.98 -25.00 -45.18
N GLY A 70 20.76 -24.50 -45.33
CA GLY A 70 19.61 -25.27 -45.84
C GLY A 70 18.81 -26.02 -44.75
N THR A 71 19.17 -25.89 -43.47
CA THR A 71 18.46 -26.52 -42.36
C THR A 71 17.14 -25.78 -42.04
N LEU A 72 16.04 -26.52 -41.97
CA LEU A 72 14.75 -26.08 -41.42
C LEU A 72 14.61 -26.56 -39.99
N ARG A 73 14.44 -25.62 -39.06
CA ARG A 73 14.22 -25.92 -37.65
C ARG A 73 13.09 -25.08 -37.06
N HIS A 74 12.60 -25.49 -35.90
CA HIS A 74 11.78 -24.64 -35.06
C HIS A 74 12.58 -23.45 -34.53
N ALA A 75 11.91 -22.31 -34.35
CA ALA A 75 12.52 -21.13 -33.74
C ALA A 75 12.92 -21.41 -32.29
N HIS A 76 14.12 -20.95 -31.91
CA HIS A 76 14.59 -20.98 -30.52
C HIS A 76 13.73 -20.06 -29.64
N SER A 77 13.75 -20.28 -28.33
CA SER A 77 12.91 -19.54 -27.38
C SER A 77 13.11 -18.02 -27.48
N SER A 78 14.35 -17.57 -27.63
CA SER A 78 14.69 -16.13 -27.79
C SER A 78 14.23 -15.55 -29.13
N GLU A 79 14.36 -16.31 -30.21
CA GLU A 79 13.87 -15.93 -31.54
C GLU A 79 12.35 -15.86 -31.55
N ARG A 80 11.69 -16.80 -30.87
CA ARG A 80 10.23 -16.88 -30.75
C ARG A 80 9.66 -15.67 -30.01
N ASP A 81 10.26 -15.31 -28.88
CA ASP A 81 9.86 -14.13 -28.11
C ASP A 81 10.01 -12.85 -28.95
N ARG A 82 11.09 -12.75 -29.73
CA ARG A 82 11.34 -11.61 -30.63
C ARG A 82 10.35 -11.55 -31.79
N LEU A 83 10.08 -12.68 -32.44
CA LEU A 83 9.11 -12.79 -33.54
C LEU A 83 7.69 -12.48 -33.05
N ASN A 84 7.31 -13.01 -31.89
CA ASN A 84 6.05 -12.67 -31.24
C ASN A 84 5.90 -11.16 -31.06
N GLN A 85 6.93 -10.44 -30.61
CA GLN A 85 6.86 -8.98 -30.47
C GLN A 85 6.80 -8.23 -31.80
N ILE A 86 7.35 -8.77 -32.89
CA ILE A 86 7.29 -8.15 -34.23
C ILE A 86 5.88 -8.28 -34.81
N PHE A 87 5.29 -9.48 -34.77
CA PHE A 87 3.99 -9.74 -35.39
C PHE A 87 2.81 -9.41 -34.46
N PHE A 88 2.99 -9.51 -33.14
CA PHE A 88 1.98 -9.28 -32.11
C PHE A 88 2.54 -8.39 -31.00
N PRO A 89 2.75 -7.09 -31.27
CA PRO A 89 3.43 -6.20 -30.34
C PRO A 89 2.62 -6.01 -29.05
N LEU A 90 3.28 -6.25 -27.92
CA LEU A 90 2.75 -5.89 -26.61
C LEU A 90 3.16 -4.46 -26.23
N PRO A 91 2.25 -3.68 -25.61
CA PRO A 91 2.57 -2.33 -25.17
C PRO A 91 3.67 -2.38 -24.10
N GLY A 92 4.64 -1.47 -24.20
CA GLY A 92 5.76 -1.35 -23.26
C GLY A 92 6.93 -2.31 -23.50
N ARG A 93 6.70 -3.47 -24.14
CA ARG A 93 7.77 -4.45 -24.44
C ARG A 93 8.63 -3.96 -25.61
N ARG A 94 9.96 -3.96 -25.43
CA ARG A 94 10.91 -3.55 -26.47
C ARG A 94 11.49 -4.76 -27.20
N LEU A 95 11.76 -4.60 -28.50
CA LEU A 95 12.36 -5.66 -29.33
C LEU A 95 13.78 -6.01 -28.90
N ARG A 96 14.55 -4.99 -28.47
CA ARG A 96 15.89 -5.15 -27.91
C ARG A 96 15.80 -4.98 -26.40
N THR A 97 16.56 -5.80 -25.68
CA THR A 97 16.68 -5.70 -24.23
C THR A 97 17.16 -4.30 -23.84
N PRO A 98 16.43 -3.60 -22.95
CA PRO A 98 16.84 -2.31 -22.42
C PRO A 98 18.23 -2.33 -21.81
N SER A 99 18.97 -1.22 -21.94
CA SER A 99 20.32 -1.07 -21.36
C SER A 99 20.33 -1.12 -19.83
N LEU A 100 19.18 -0.86 -19.19
CA LEU A 100 19.00 -0.95 -17.74
C LEU A 100 19.35 -2.34 -17.19
N PHE A 101 19.03 -3.40 -17.94
CA PHE A 101 19.27 -4.79 -17.51
C PHE A 101 20.71 -5.27 -17.71
N ARG A 102 21.61 -4.40 -18.18
CA ARG A 102 23.05 -4.69 -18.20
C ARG A 102 23.61 -4.53 -16.79
N ASP A 103 24.58 -5.37 -16.44
CA ASP A 103 25.05 -5.52 -15.05
C ASP A 103 25.41 -4.20 -14.38
N GLY A 104 26.22 -3.34 -15.00
CA GLY A 104 26.61 -2.06 -14.38
C GLY A 104 25.46 -1.05 -14.19
N ASN A 105 24.47 -1.02 -15.09
CA ASN A 105 23.31 -0.14 -14.93
C ASN A 105 22.30 -0.70 -13.93
N LEU A 106 22.21 -2.02 -13.85
CA LEU A 106 21.35 -2.71 -12.90
C LEU A 106 21.86 -2.50 -11.47
N GLU A 107 23.16 -2.65 -11.25
CA GLU A 107 23.80 -2.37 -9.95
C GLU A 107 23.51 -0.93 -9.49
N ALA A 108 23.75 0.05 -10.36
CA ALA A 108 23.45 1.45 -10.05
C ALA A 108 21.96 1.68 -9.73
N ALA A 109 21.04 1.02 -10.45
CA ALA A 109 19.61 1.13 -10.16
C ALA A 109 19.25 0.52 -8.78
N LEU A 110 19.87 -0.60 -8.42
CA LEU A 110 19.68 -1.26 -7.14
C LEU A 110 20.24 -0.41 -5.99
N GLU A 111 21.43 0.16 -6.13
CA GLU A 111 22.02 1.09 -5.16
C GLU A 111 21.09 2.27 -4.85
N ASN A 112 20.42 2.81 -5.87
CA ASN A 112 19.43 3.88 -5.73
C ASN A 112 18.05 3.43 -5.19
N GLY A 113 17.87 2.15 -4.82
CA GLY A 113 16.63 1.66 -4.23
C GLY A 113 15.46 1.49 -5.22
N LEU A 114 15.73 1.43 -6.53
CA LEU A 114 14.73 1.35 -7.60
C LEU A 114 14.23 -0.09 -7.87
N HIS A 115 14.14 -0.93 -6.84
CA HIS A 115 13.80 -2.36 -6.96
C HIS A 115 12.42 -2.59 -7.57
N GLU A 116 11.40 -1.85 -7.11
CA GLU A 116 10.03 -1.95 -7.64
C GLU A 116 9.98 -1.63 -9.13
N TYR A 117 10.63 -0.53 -9.53
CA TYR A 117 10.69 -0.10 -10.92
C TYR A 117 11.36 -1.14 -11.83
N VAL A 118 12.47 -1.73 -11.37
CA VAL A 118 13.16 -2.80 -12.11
C VAL A 118 12.26 -4.02 -12.27
N LEU A 119 11.56 -4.45 -11.21
CA LEU A 119 10.66 -5.61 -11.27
C LEU A 119 9.44 -5.37 -12.18
N ASP A 120 8.88 -4.16 -12.18
CA ASP A 120 7.79 -3.81 -13.08
C ASP A 120 8.22 -3.79 -14.55
N LEU A 121 9.39 -3.23 -14.85
CA LEU A 121 9.95 -3.29 -16.20
C LEU A 121 10.26 -4.73 -16.63
N LEU A 122 10.70 -5.57 -15.69
CA LEU A 122 11.02 -6.97 -15.96
C LEU A 122 9.78 -7.75 -16.39
N LEU A 123 8.63 -7.55 -15.71
CA LEU A 123 7.34 -8.16 -16.06
C LEU A 123 6.83 -7.76 -17.44
N ILE A 124 7.14 -6.54 -17.88
CA ILE A 124 6.74 -6.06 -19.21
C ILE A 124 7.69 -6.61 -20.29
N GLN A 125 8.99 -6.67 -20.00
CA GLN A 125 10.01 -6.97 -21.00
C GLN A 125 10.14 -8.46 -21.31
N PHE A 126 10.05 -9.33 -20.31
CA PHE A 126 10.32 -10.75 -20.43
C PHE A 126 9.13 -11.62 -20.02
N GLU A 127 9.10 -12.85 -20.52
CA GLU A 127 8.15 -13.84 -20.01
C GLU A 127 8.64 -14.45 -18.69
N PRO A 128 7.74 -14.84 -17.77
CA PRO A 128 8.12 -15.27 -16.41
C PRO A 128 9.01 -16.53 -16.34
N ASP A 129 9.03 -17.33 -17.40
CA ASP A 129 9.85 -18.54 -17.57
C ASP A 129 11.16 -18.27 -18.35
N SER A 130 11.37 -17.03 -18.82
CA SER A 130 12.61 -16.64 -19.49
C SER A 130 13.80 -16.74 -18.54
N PRO A 131 14.97 -17.27 -18.98
CA PRO A 131 16.16 -17.33 -18.13
C PRO A 131 16.65 -15.94 -17.71
N ASP A 132 16.48 -14.92 -18.56
CA ASP A 132 16.83 -13.53 -18.21
C ASP A 132 15.90 -12.97 -17.14
N TYR A 133 14.59 -13.28 -17.20
CA TYR A 133 13.63 -12.91 -16.16
C TYR A 133 14.05 -13.48 -14.81
N VAL A 134 14.27 -14.80 -14.76
CA VAL A 134 14.65 -15.50 -13.52
C VAL A 134 15.98 -14.96 -12.98
N ARG A 135 17.01 -14.82 -13.83
CA ARG A 135 18.31 -14.30 -13.40
C ARG A 135 18.22 -12.91 -12.79
N ILE A 136 17.51 -11.99 -13.45
CA ILE A 136 17.41 -10.59 -12.98
C ILE A 136 16.53 -10.51 -11.74
N SER A 137 15.39 -11.21 -11.69
CA SER A 137 14.51 -11.21 -10.51
C SER A 137 15.25 -11.74 -9.27
N GLN A 138 15.98 -12.85 -9.41
CA GLN A 138 16.78 -13.43 -8.34
C GLN A 138 17.84 -12.44 -7.82
N ARG A 139 18.51 -11.72 -8.74
CA ARG A 139 19.49 -10.70 -8.37
C ARG A 139 18.87 -9.54 -7.58
N VAL A 140 17.73 -9.03 -8.04
CA VAL A 140 16.98 -7.97 -7.35
C VAL A 140 16.54 -8.42 -5.96
N TYR A 141 16.05 -9.66 -5.83
CA TYR A 141 15.60 -10.22 -4.56
C TYR A 141 16.76 -10.46 -3.58
N THR A 142 17.90 -10.97 -4.04
CA THR A 142 19.10 -11.16 -3.22
C THR A 142 19.60 -9.81 -2.68
N ASP A 143 19.63 -8.77 -3.51
CA ASP A 143 20.02 -7.43 -3.10
C ASP A 143 19.01 -6.80 -2.11
N ALA A 144 17.71 -6.96 -2.37
CA ALA A 144 16.66 -6.49 -1.46
C ALA A 144 16.76 -7.17 -0.08
N ALA A 145 17.00 -8.48 -0.04
CA ALA A 145 17.16 -9.24 1.20
C ALA A 145 18.43 -8.84 1.97
N ALA A 146 19.53 -8.55 1.27
CA ALA A 146 20.76 -8.07 1.90
C ALA A 146 20.56 -6.68 2.54
N LYS A 147 19.81 -5.80 1.89
CA LYS A 147 19.55 -4.44 2.38
C LYS A 147 18.69 -4.38 3.64
N ILE A 148 17.88 -5.41 3.93
CA ILE A 148 17.11 -5.51 5.18
C ILE A 148 18.06 -5.39 6.38
N TRP A 149 19.09 -6.22 6.45
CA TRP A 149 20.00 -6.24 7.60
C TRP A 149 20.80 -4.94 7.74
N THR A 150 21.22 -4.33 6.63
CA THR A 150 21.94 -3.05 6.66
C THR A 150 21.10 -1.91 7.23
N CYS A 151 19.77 -1.92 7.02
CA CYS A 151 18.88 -0.90 7.56
C CYS A 151 18.78 -0.99 9.09
N TYR A 152 18.85 -2.19 9.66
CA TYR A 152 18.70 -2.42 11.10
C TYR A 152 20.03 -2.44 11.88
N GLN A 153 21.17 -2.61 11.20
CA GLN A 153 22.50 -2.50 11.80
C GLN A 153 22.99 -1.04 11.93
N ALA A 154 22.47 -0.11 11.13
CA ALA A 154 22.84 1.30 11.21
C ALA A 154 22.16 1.98 12.42
N THR A 155 22.90 2.10 13.51
CA THR A 155 22.53 2.85 14.71
C THR A 155 22.21 4.32 14.39
N SER A 156 20.96 4.72 14.64
CA SER A 156 20.50 6.01 15.18
C SER A 156 20.93 7.39 14.60
N ASP A 157 21.77 7.53 13.57
CA ASP A 157 22.31 8.86 13.20
C ASP A 157 22.15 9.32 11.73
N GLN A 158 21.36 8.65 10.87
CA GLN A 158 21.07 9.17 9.53
C GLN A 158 19.58 9.15 9.18
N SER A 159 18.87 10.12 9.75
CA SER A 159 17.53 10.56 9.37
C SER A 159 17.53 11.29 8.01
N GLY A 160 17.85 10.58 6.91
CA GLY A 160 17.87 11.24 5.60
C GLY A 160 18.06 10.43 4.32
N SER A 161 17.94 9.10 4.30
CA SER A 161 18.08 8.34 3.04
C SER A 161 16.87 7.42 2.79
N ASP A 162 16.19 7.64 1.67
CA ASP A 162 15.09 6.82 1.08
C ASP A 162 15.42 5.32 0.90
N SER A 163 16.64 4.90 1.22
CA SER A 163 17.10 3.50 1.23
C SER A 163 16.46 2.66 2.34
N ALA A 164 15.91 3.27 3.38
CA ALA A 164 15.53 2.59 4.62
C ALA A 164 14.35 1.61 4.53
N ASN A 165 13.65 1.46 3.39
CA ASN A 165 12.44 0.62 3.35
C ASN A 165 12.16 -0.03 1.98
N VAL A 166 13.20 -0.52 1.28
CA VAL A 166 13.02 -1.27 0.02
C VAL A 166 12.00 -2.40 0.16
N VAL A 167 12.09 -3.17 1.26
CA VAL A 167 11.21 -4.32 1.48
C VAL A 167 9.81 -3.91 1.93
N THR A 168 9.69 -2.86 2.73
CA THR A 168 8.38 -2.29 3.09
C THR A 168 7.66 -1.69 1.87
N ARG A 169 8.39 -1.11 0.91
CA ARG A 169 7.81 -0.74 -0.40
C ARG A 169 7.30 -1.98 -1.14
N LEU A 170 8.12 -3.02 -1.24
CA LEU A 170 7.74 -4.26 -1.92
C LEU A 170 6.53 -4.95 -1.26
N ARG A 171 6.36 -4.83 0.06
CA ARG A 171 5.25 -5.43 0.83
C ARG A 171 3.87 -5.04 0.31
N LEU A 172 3.71 -3.82 -0.18
CA LEU A 172 2.44 -3.31 -0.72
C LEU A 172 2.27 -3.60 -2.21
N THR A 173 3.18 -4.36 -2.82
CA THR A 173 3.17 -4.66 -4.26
C THR A 173 2.86 -6.13 -4.53
N ARG A 174 2.44 -6.42 -5.76
CA ARG A 174 2.29 -7.78 -6.29
C ARG A 174 3.57 -8.62 -6.26
N HIS A 175 4.74 -8.01 -6.03
CA HIS A 175 6.04 -8.67 -6.05
C HIS A 175 6.43 -9.30 -4.71
N TYR A 176 5.71 -8.99 -3.63
CA TYR A 176 6.04 -9.49 -2.28
C TYR A 176 5.99 -11.01 -2.18
N GLY A 177 4.97 -11.66 -2.73
CA GLY A 177 4.85 -13.13 -2.67
C GLY A 177 5.99 -13.87 -3.38
N PRO A 178 6.29 -13.55 -4.67
CA PRO A 178 7.46 -14.10 -5.36
C PRO A 178 8.77 -13.85 -4.62
N PHE A 179 8.94 -12.66 -4.05
CA PHE A 179 10.10 -12.30 -3.23
C PHE A 179 10.20 -13.18 -1.98
N ALA A 180 9.13 -13.28 -1.19
CA ALA A 180 9.10 -14.09 0.03
C ALA A 180 9.34 -15.58 -0.27
N LEU A 181 8.70 -16.10 -1.32
CA LEU A 181 8.91 -17.47 -1.78
C LEU A 181 10.37 -17.73 -2.14
N TYR A 182 11.01 -16.83 -2.89
CA TYR A 182 12.42 -16.98 -3.27
C TYR A 182 13.37 -16.94 -2.06
N VAL A 183 13.14 -16.00 -1.13
CA VAL A 183 13.97 -15.86 0.08
C VAL A 183 13.88 -17.11 0.98
N ILE A 184 12.68 -17.67 1.12
CA ILE A 184 12.47 -18.86 1.96
C ILE A 184 12.97 -20.11 1.23
N SER A 185 12.52 -20.35 -0.01
CA SER A 185 12.83 -21.60 -0.74
C SER A 185 14.29 -21.68 -1.21
N HIS A 186 14.82 -20.61 -1.82
CA HIS A 186 16.13 -20.63 -2.49
C HIS A 186 17.25 -20.11 -1.60
N LEU A 187 17.06 -18.96 -0.95
CA LEU A 187 18.10 -18.38 -0.08
C LEU A 187 18.17 -19.04 1.30
N ARG A 188 17.11 -19.75 1.73
CA ARG A 188 17.00 -20.36 3.08
C ARG A 188 17.28 -19.37 4.22
N ARG A 189 16.90 -18.10 4.02
CA ARG A 189 17.13 -17.00 4.98
C ARG A 189 15.81 -16.33 5.40
N PRO A 190 14.86 -17.07 6.02
CA PRO A 190 13.57 -16.52 6.45
C PRO A 190 13.69 -15.40 7.49
N ALA A 191 14.79 -15.39 8.26
CA ALA A 191 15.04 -14.45 9.34
C ALA A 191 14.92 -12.97 8.94
N CYS A 192 15.33 -12.63 7.71
CA CYS A 192 15.26 -11.24 7.23
C CYS A 192 13.81 -10.75 7.07
N LEU A 193 12.91 -11.63 6.61
CA LEU A 193 11.48 -11.29 6.46
C LEU A 193 10.79 -11.23 7.82
N VAL A 194 11.17 -12.14 8.74
CA VAL A 194 10.66 -12.14 10.11
C VAL A 194 11.07 -10.85 10.83
N GLN A 195 12.32 -10.42 10.69
CA GLN A 195 12.82 -9.17 11.26
C GLN A 195 12.04 -7.95 10.77
N GLU A 196 11.82 -7.83 9.46
CA GLU A 196 11.04 -6.72 8.88
C GLU A 196 9.59 -6.73 9.39
N ALA A 197 8.96 -7.90 9.40
CA ALA A 197 7.58 -8.03 9.84
C ALA A 197 7.40 -7.79 11.35
N LEU A 198 8.37 -8.18 12.19
CA LEU A 198 8.38 -7.88 13.63
C LEU A 198 8.55 -6.39 13.89
N PHE A 199 9.46 -5.72 13.16
CA PHE A 199 9.67 -4.29 13.28
C PHE A 199 8.39 -3.47 13.00
N HIS A 200 7.60 -3.89 12.01
CA HIS A 200 6.31 -3.29 11.68
C HIS A 200 5.13 -3.84 12.51
N GLN A 201 5.41 -4.64 13.55
CA GLN A 201 4.41 -5.26 14.43
C GLN A 201 3.34 -6.09 13.69
N ALA A 202 3.70 -6.64 12.53
CA ALA A 202 2.81 -7.39 11.66
C ALA A 202 2.80 -8.88 12.01
N LEU A 203 2.28 -9.21 13.20
CA LEU A 203 2.33 -10.57 13.77
C LEU A 203 1.66 -11.64 12.90
N ASP A 204 0.56 -11.32 12.21
CA ASP A 204 -0.08 -12.22 11.24
C ASP A 204 0.86 -12.59 10.08
N THR A 205 1.57 -11.59 9.55
CA THR A 205 2.55 -11.82 8.48
C THR A 205 3.71 -12.67 8.98
N VAL A 206 4.20 -12.42 10.21
CA VAL A 206 5.25 -13.23 10.85
C VAL A 206 4.79 -14.69 10.97
N TYR A 207 3.60 -14.92 11.50
CA TYR A 207 3.05 -16.27 11.64
C TYR A 207 2.95 -16.99 10.29
N ARG A 208 2.38 -16.34 9.27
CA ARG A 208 2.25 -16.91 7.92
C ARG A 208 3.61 -17.20 7.27
N LEU A 209 4.62 -16.35 7.49
CA LEU A 209 5.98 -16.59 7.00
C LEU A 209 6.62 -17.80 7.69
N LEU A 210 6.41 -17.97 8.99
CA LEU A 210 6.92 -19.12 9.74
C LEU A 210 6.23 -20.42 9.35
N VAL A 211 4.92 -20.40 9.13
CA VAL A 211 4.16 -21.53 8.58
C VAL A 211 4.63 -21.86 7.16
N LEU A 212 4.84 -20.86 6.30
CA LEU A 212 5.39 -21.10 4.97
C LEU A 212 6.81 -21.69 5.02
N THR A 213 7.61 -21.27 6.00
CA THR A 213 8.96 -21.82 6.23
C THR A 213 8.90 -23.28 6.64
N SER A 214 7.98 -23.66 7.54
CA SER A 214 7.81 -25.06 7.94
C SER A 214 7.27 -25.95 6.83
N LEU A 215 6.40 -25.42 5.96
CA LEU A 215 5.89 -26.14 4.78
C LEU A 215 6.97 -26.37 3.71
N LEU A 216 7.83 -25.39 3.47
CA LEU A 216 8.88 -25.48 2.44
C LEU A 216 10.11 -26.24 2.91
N HIS A 217 10.39 -26.26 4.21
CA HIS A 217 11.54 -26.94 4.80
C HIS A 217 11.09 -27.85 5.97
N PRO A 218 10.41 -28.97 5.66
CA PRO A 218 9.92 -29.89 6.68
C PRO A 218 11.06 -30.56 7.49
N ASP A 219 12.24 -30.67 6.89
CA ASP A 219 13.42 -31.30 7.51
C ASP A 219 14.11 -30.39 8.56
N SER A 220 13.65 -29.16 8.76
CA SER A 220 14.27 -28.23 9.70
C SER A 220 13.88 -28.52 11.16
N ASP A 221 14.82 -28.34 12.09
CA ASP A 221 14.59 -28.50 13.53
C ASP A 221 13.43 -27.62 14.03
N PHE A 222 13.26 -26.45 13.42
CA PHE A 222 12.12 -25.56 13.67
C PHE A 222 10.79 -26.22 13.29
N ALA A 223 10.67 -26.77 12.08
CA ALA A 223 9.44 -27.39 11.59
C ALA A 223 9.03 -28.58 12.49
N MET A 224 10.00 -29.39 12.90
CA MET A 224 9.77 -30.53 13.80
C MET A 224 9.22 -30.08 15.17
N LYS A 225 9.81 -29.05 15.80
CA LYS A 225 9.30 -28.54 17.08
C LYS A 225 7.95 -27.85 16.96
N VAL A 226 7.68 -27.13 15.87
CA VAL A 226 6.38 -26.45 15.67
C VAL A 226 5.23 -27.46 15.52
N ILE A 227 5.49 -28.61 14.89
CA ILE A 227 4.53 -29.73 14.82
C ILE A 227 4.26 -30.29 16.22
N GLU A 228 5.28 -30.44 17.07
CA GLU A 228 5.12 -30.89 18.46
C GLU A 228 4.28 -29.92 19.32
N HIS A 229 4.31 -28.62 19.02
CA HIS A 229 3.51 -27.59 19.71
C HIS A 229 2.06 -27.51 19.22
N GLY A 230 1.63 -28.43 18.35
CA GLY A 230 0.23 -28.55 17.94
C GLY A 230 -0.24 -27.53 16.91
N VAL A 231 0.68 -26.81 16.24
CA VAL A 231 0.35 -26.02 15.06
C VAL A 231 0.32 -26.96 13.86
N PRO A 232 -0.86 -27.34 13.32
CA PRO A 232 -0.91 -28.31 12.25
C PRO A 232 -0.24 -27.72 11.00
N PRO A 233 0.54 -28.51 10.24
CA PRO A 233 0.86 -28.20 8.85
C PRO A 233 -0.43 -28.36 8.04
N SER A 234 -1.38 -27.46 8.23
CA SER A 234 -2.67 -27.53 7.55
C SER A 234 -2.57 -26.80 6.22
N THR A 235 -3.04 -27.49 5.18
CA THR A 235 -3.37 -26.96 3.86
C THR A 235 -4.30 -25.74 3.99
N PRO A 236 -4.25 -24.80 3.03
CA PRO A 236 -5.03 -23.56 3.05
C PRO A 236 -6.52 -23.82 2.77
N GLU A 237 -7.22 -24.51 3.67
CA GLU A 237 -8.68 -24.64 3.65
C GLU A 237 -9.36 -23.87 4.81
N GLY A 238 -8.63 -22.97 5.46
CA GLY A 238 -9.21 -21.96 6.35
C GLY A 238 -8.28 -20.75 6.45
N ASP A 239 -8.50 -19.74 5.62
CA ASP A 239 -7.65 -18.54 5.48
C ASP A 239 -7.67 -17.59 6.72
N HIS A 240 -8.20 -18.08 7.84
CA HIS A 240 -8.73 -17.25 8.93
C HIS A 240 -8.25 -17.60 10.34
N PHE A 241 -7.43 -18.64 10.52
CA PHE A 241 -6.90 -18.96 11.85
C PHE A 241 -5.51 -18.34 12.04
N VAL A 242 -5.45 -17.29 12.86
CA VAL A 242 -4.20 -16.66 13.29
C VAL A 242 -4.16 -16.76 14.81
N PRO A 243 -3.14 -17.41 15.41
CA PRO A 243 -3.08 -17.59 16.87
C PRO A 243 -3.02 -16.25 17.62
N VAL A 244 -3.33 -16.30 18.92
CA VAL A 244 -3.17 -15.16 19.85
C VAL A 244 -1.72 -14.64 19.79
N PRO A 245 -1.48 -13.31 19.85
CA PRO A 245 -0.13 -12.71 19.77
C PRO A 245 0.94 -13.39 20.62
N LYS A 246 0.60 -13.80 21.85
CA LYS A 246 1.53 -14.53 22.74
C LYS A 246 2.02 -15.85 22.14
N VAL A 247 1.13 -16.63 21.53
CA VAL A 247 1.49 -17.89 20.86
C VAL A 247 2.39 -17.61 19.64
N ILE A 248 2.13 -16.54 18.90
CA ILE A 248 2.98 -16.14 17.76
C ILE A 248 4.38 -15.78 18.25
N LEU A 249 4.49 -14.98 19.33
CA LEU A 249 5.78 -14.61 19.91
C LEU A 249 6.56 -15.83 20.45
N ASP A 250 5.86 -16.81 21.04
CA ASP A 250 6.47 -18.07 21.49
C ASP A 250 6.98 -18.93 20.31
N ILE A 251 6.25 -18.95 19.18
CA ILE A 251 6.70 -19.59 17.95
C ILE A 251 7.93 -18.86 17.38
N VAL A 252 7.94 -17.53 17.41
CA VAL A 252 9.10 -16.74 16.97
C VAL A 252 10.30 -17.01 17.87
N ARG A 253 10.11 -17.13 19.18
CA ARG A 253 11.18 -17.51 20.11
C ARG A 253 11.75 -18.89 19.77
N THR A 254 10.86 -19.85 19.49
CA THR A 254 11.26 -21.19 19.04
C THR A 254 12.04 -21.11 17.72
N PHE A 255 11.63 -20.25 16.80
CA PHE A 255 12.35 -20.00 15.54
C PHE A 255 13.76 -19.45 15.80
N ILE A 256 13.93 -18.46 16.68
CA ILE A 256 15.24 -17.89 17.02
C ILE A 256 16.15 -18.94 17.68
N ASP A 257 15.58 -19.82 18.49
CA ASP A 257 16.36 -20.83 19.22
C ASP A 257 16.75 -22.03 18.35
N THR A 258 16.01 -22.33 17.29
CA THR A 258 16.20 -23.53 16.45
C THR A 258 16.80 -23.25 15.09
N TRP A 259 16.54 -22.09 14.50
CA TRP A 259 17.03 -21.78 13.16
C TRP A 259 18.51 -21.36 13.22
N PRO A 260 19.36 -21.81 12.27
CA PRO A 260 20.75 -21.37 12.21
C PRO A 260 20.82 -19.88 11.83
N LEU A 261 21.09 -19.04 12.83
CA LEU A 261 21.20 -17.58 12.71
C LEU A 261 22.60 -17.11 13.09
N GLU A 262 23.08 -16.06 12.43
CA GLU A 262 24.29 -15.36 12.86
C GLU A 262 24.06 -14.66 14.21
N PRO A 263 25.08 -14.55 15.09
CA PRO A 263 24.92 -13.97 16.43
C PRO A 263 24.34 -12.54 16.41
N GLU A 264 24.73 -11.74 15.44
CA GLU A 264 24.22 -10.37 15.26
C GLU A 264 22.73 -10.35 14.89
N GLN A 265 22.29 -11.28 14.04
CA GLN A 265 20.90 -11.41 13.61
C GLN A 265 20.02 -11.87 14.76
N ARG A 266 20.52 -12.81 15.57
CA ARG A 266 19.85 -13.27 16.79
C ARG A 266 19.61 -12.13 17.78
N ASN A 267 20.64 -11.35 18.07
CA ASN A 267 20.53 -10.19 18.97
C ASN A 267 19.50 -9.16 18.48
N GLN A 268 19.46 -8.88 17.17
CA GLN A 268 18.49 -7.94 16.59
C GLN A 268 17.06 -8.46 16.64
N LEU A 269 16.86 -9.75 16.39
CA LEU A 269 15.56 -10.41 16.51
C LEU A 269 15.08 -10.43 17.96
N ASP A 270 15.98 -10.72 18.91
CA ASP A 270 15.67 -10.70 20.35
C ASP A 270 15.29 -9.30 20.84
N LEU A 271 15.99 -8.25 20.37
CA LEU A 271 15.63 -6.86 20.65
C LEU A 271 14.24 -6.50 20.10
N SER A 272 13.94 -6.92 18.87
CA SER A 272 12.66 -6.66 18.21
C SER A 272 11.52 -7.43 18.88
N LEU A 273 11.78 -8.66 19.34
CA LEU A 273 10.85 -9.42 20.16
C LEU A 273 10.56 -8.74 21.50
N ALA A 274 11.59 -8.26 22.20
CA ALA A 274 11.43 -7.57 23.47
C ALA A 274 10.57 -6.29 23.32
N GLN A 275 10.73 -5.55 22.22
CA GLN A 275 9.88 -4.41 21.89
C GLN A 275 8.40 -4.80 21.72
N CYS A 276 8.12 -5.96 21.12
CA CYS A 276 6.76 -6.48 20.98
C CYS A 276 6.15 -6.92 22.32
N TYR A 277 6.93 -7.52 23.23
CA TYR A 277 6.45 -7.89 24.57
C TYR A 277 6.12 -6.67 25.45
N HIS A 278 6.91 -5.59 25.38
CA HIS A 278 6.67 -4.38 26.16
C HIS A 278 5.39 -3.62 25.79
N PHE A 279 4.86 -3.81 24.58
CA PHE A 279 3.59 -3.21 24.15
C PHE A 279 2.37 -3.91 24.78
N ASP A 280 2.48 -5.23 25.06
CA ASP A 280 1.37 -6.06 25.58
C ASP A 280 1.13 -5.84 27.09
N ASP A 281 2.16 -5.43 27.85
CA ASP A 281 2.06 -5.17 29.30
C ASP A 281 1.39 -3.82 29.64
N THR A 282 1.36 -2.86 28.71
CA THR A 282 0.71 -1.55 28.94
C THR A 282 -0.79 -1.53 28.65
N ASP A 283 -1.32 -2.50 27.91
CA ASP A 283 -2.73 -2.56 27.48
C ASP A 283 -3.57 -3.65 28.18
N THR A 284 -3.00 -4.45 29.09
CA THR A 284 -3.66 -5.62 29.69
C THR A 284 -4.58 -5.35 30.88
N SER A 285 -5.01 -4.10 31.12
CA SER A 285 -6.03 -3.80 32.15
C SER A 285 -7.46 -3.60 31.64
N ASN A 286 -7.70 -3.59 30.32
CA ASN A 286 -9.07 -3.57 29.78
C ASN A 286 -9.11 -4.06 28.33
N MET A 287 -9.21 -5.37 28.10
CA MET A 287 -9.99 -5.88 26.96
C MET A 287 -10.17 -7.39 27.04
N HIS A 288 -11.43 -7.80 27.18
CA HIS A 288 -11.85 -9.13 26.77
C HIS A 288 -11.54 -9.30 25.28
N SER A 289 -10.80 -10.37 24.99
CA SER A 289 -10.68 -11.10 23.72
C SER A 289 -11.67 -10.69 22.63
N TYR A 290 -11.19 -10.08 21.54
CA TYR A 290 -11.75 -10.28 20.20
C TYR A 290 -10.68 -10.06 19.12
N GLU A 291 -10.44 -11.12 18.35
CA GLU A 291 -9.79 -11.16 17.04
C GLU A 291 -10.52 -10.26 16.05
N VAL A 292 -9.79 -9.60 15.14
CA VAL A 292 -10.45 -8.90 14.04
C VAL A 292 -9.62 -8.88 12.73
N PRO A 293 -10.04 -9.61 11.68
CA PRO A 293 -9.45 -9.53 10.34
C PRO A 293 -9.72 -8.18 9.65
N SER A 294 -8.90 -7.81 8.65
CA SER A 294 -8.94 -6.51 7.95
C SER A 294 -10.31 -6.08 7.41
N VAL A 295 -11.19 -7.03 7.07
CA VAL A 295 -12.60 -6.80 6.67
C VAL A 295 -13.46 -6.32 7.84
N MET A 296 -13.27 -6.88 9.03
CA MET A 296 -13.95 -6.41 10.23
C MET A 296 -13.34 -5.12 10.77
N SER A 297 -12.12 -4.70 10.38
CA SER A 297 -11.63 -3.36 10.74
C SER A 297 -12.49 -2.27 10.10
N SER A 298 -12.94 -2.47 8.85
CA SER A 298 -13.87 -1.59 8.15
C SER A 298 -15.27 -1.68 8.76
N LEU A 299 -15.78 -2.88 9.03
CA LEU A 299 -17.07 -3.07 9.70
C LEU A 299 -17.07 -2.58 11.15
N LEU A 300 -15.95 -2.63 11.86
CA LEU A 300 -15.78 -2.07 13.20
C LEU A 300 -15.60 -0.56 13.13
N LYS A 301 -14.89 -0.02 12.13
CA LYS A 301 -14.88 1.43 11.86
C LYS A 301 -16.30 1.91 11.55
N GLU A 302 -17.07 1.13 10.79
CA GLU A 302 -18.48 1.37 10.47
C GLU A 302 -19.41 1.20 11.68
N LEU A 303 -19.20 0.17 12.52
CA LEU A 303 -19.97 -0.06 13.74
C LEU A 303 -19.63 1.00 14.79
N LYS A 304 -18.36 1.32 15.02
CA LYS A 304 -17.91 2.47 15.83
C LYS A 304 -18.44 3.78 15.24
N PHE A 305 -18.55 3.87 13.91
CA PHE A 305 -19.18 5.01 13.24
C PHE A 305 -20.65 5.14 13.68
N TYR A 306 -21.47 4.10 13.50
CA TYR A 306 -22.89 4.10 13.88
C TYR A 306 -23.10 4.24 15.38
N ILE A 307 -22.33 3.56 16.23
CA ILE A 307 -22.43 3.66 17.70
C ILE A 307 -22.13 5.09 18.14
N SER A 308 -21.03 5.69 17.67
CA SER A 308 -20.71 7.07 18.07
C SER A 308 -21.60 8.10 17.38
N LEU A 309 -22.20 7.81 16.21
CA LEU A 309 -23.22 8.66 15.60
C LEU A 309 -24.52 8.62 16.40
N ALA A 310 -24.98 7.43 16.78
CA ALA A 310 -26.17 7.23 17.62
C ALA A 310 -26.00 7.88 18.99
N TYR A 311 -24.84 7.73 19.61
CA TYR A 311 -24.50 8.45 20.86
C TYR A 311 -24.48 9.97 20.65
N GLY A 312 -23.94 10.45 19.54
CA GLY A 312 -23.93 11.88 19.19
C GLY A 312 -25.34 12.44 18.99
N ALA A 313 -26.19 11.71 18.27
CA ALA A 313 -27.59 12.07 18.04
C ALA A 313 -28.39 12.07 19.35
N LEU A 314 -28.25 11.03 20.18
CA LEU A 314 -28.91 10.95 21.49
C LEU A 314 -28.46 12.09 22.42
N ALA A 315 -27.17 12.42 22.42
CA ALA A 315 -26.65 13.56 23.20
C ALA A 315 -27.22 14.90 22.73
N CYS A 316 -27.49 15.06 21.42
CA CYS A 316 -28.15 16.25 20.89
C CYS A 316 -29.65 16.28 21.26
N GLU A 317 -30.33 15.13 21.19
CA GLU A 317 -31.76 15.01 21.53
C GLU A 317 -32.01 15.25 23.02
N LEU A 318 -31.08 14.83 23.89
CA LEU A 318 -31.09 15.12 25.33
C LEU A 318 -30.66 16.56 25.67
N GLY A 319 -30.42 17.42 24.67
CA GLY A 319 -30.08 18.83 24.86
C GLY A 319 -28.67 19.11 25.42
N THR A 320 -27.84 18.07 25.56
CA THR A 320 -26.47 18.23 26.08
C THR A 320 -25.49 18.80 25.04
N ARG A 321 -25.84 18.75 23.75
CA ARG A 321 -25.00 19.18 22.62
C ARG A 321 -25.83 19.76 21.47
N THR A 322 -25.24 20.66 20.69
CA THR A 322 -25.83 21.21 19.47
C THR A 322 -25.26 20.51 18.22
N TRP A 323 -26.13 20.29 17.22
CA TRP A 323 -25.74 19.61 15.98
C TRP A 323 -24.75 20.44 15.15
N TYR A 324 -25.04 21.73 15.02
CA TYR A 324 -24.19 22.73 14.39
C TYR A 324 -24.26 24.04 15.20
N ASP A 325 -23.22 24.85 15.11
CA ASP A 325 -23.21 26.22 15.61
C ASP A 325 -22.61 27.15 14.56
N ARG A 326 -23.15 28.36 14.46
CA ARG A 326 -22.54 29.42 13.65
C ARG A 326 -21.33 29.95 14.40
N ILE A 327 -20.15 29.75 13.82
CA ILE A 327 -18.89 30.21 14.41
C ILE A 327 -18.57 31.62 13.95
N ASP A 328 -18.87 32.00 12.72
CA ASP A 328 -18.61 33.34 12.22
C ASP A 328 -19.70 33.75 11.21
N ASP A 329 -19.69 34.99 10.73
CA ASP A 329 -20.63 35.46 9.71
C ASP A 329 -20.60 34.58 8.46
N LYS A 330 -19.42 34.04 8.12
CA LYS A 330 -19.18 33.15 6.98
C LYS A 330 -19.10 31.67 7.32
N LEU A 331 -18.95 31.29 8.60
CA LEU A 331 -18.58 29.93 8.98
C LEU A 331 -19.59 29.27 9.89
N VAL A 332 -20.04 28.08 9.49
CA VAL A 332 -20.88 27.19 10.29
C VAL A 332 -20.13 25.89 10.52
N LEU A 333 -19.96 25.50 11.79
CA LEU A 333 -19.28 24.27 12.19
C LEU A 333 -20.30 23.27 12.72
N GLY A 334 -20.30 22.05 12.17
CA GLY A 334 -21.29 21.06 12.58
C GLY A 334 -20.91 19.60 12.37
N ALA A 335 -21.86 18.75 12.77
CA ALA A 335 -21.87 17.32 12.53
C ALA A 335 -22.36 16.98 11.11
N LEU A 336 -22.56 15.70 10.83
CA LEU A 336 -22.96 15.22 9.50
C LEU A 336 -24.22 15.94 8.96
N PRO A 337 -24.23 16.38 7.69
CA PRO A 337 -25.40 16.96 7.06
C PRO A 337 -26.41 15.88 6.67
N ILE A 338 -27.39 15.62 7.54
CA ILE A 338 -28.41 14.58 7.32
C ILE A 338 -29.49 15.10 6.36
N LEU A 339 -29.64 14.45 5.20
CA LEU A 339 -30.45 14.92 4.07
C LEU A 339 -31.89 15.35 4.40
N PRO A 340 -32.69 14.61 5.21
CA PRO A 340 -34.05 15.03 5.55
C PRO A 340 -34.17 16.41 6.21
N HIS A 341 -33.13 16.86 6.90
CA HIS A 341 -33.11 18.15 7.61
C HIS A 341 -32.20 19.19 6.94
N TRP A 342 -31.38 18.76 5.98
CA TRP A 342 -30.34 19.57 5.38
C TRP A 342 -30.88 20.80 4.66
N ASP A 343 -31.95 20.66 3.89
CA ASP A 343 -32.49 21.77 3.10
C ASP A 343 -33.02 22.91 4.01
N THR A 344 -33.57 22.57 5.17
CA THR A 344 -33.98 23.56 6.20
C THR A 344 -32.78 24.28 6.79
N ILE A 345 -31.71 23.56 7.14
CA ILE A 345 -30.48 24.14 7.70
C ILE A 345 -29.81 25.04 6.67
N ARG A 346 -29.72 24.58 5.41
CA ARG A 346 -29.14 25.32 4.29
C ARG A 346 -29.84 26.65 4.08
N LEU A 347 -31.16 26.66 4.04
CA LEU A 347 -31.95 27.88 3.84
C LEU A 347 -31.86 28.83 5.04
N LYS A 348 -31.87 28.29 6.27
CA LYS A 348 -31.78 29.08 7.50
C LYS A 348 -30.42 29.77 7.64
N GLU A 349 -29.33 29.06 7.34
CA GLU A 349 -27.96 29.54 7.54
C GLU A 349 -27.32 30.11 6.27
N GLY A 350 -28.01 30.10 5.14
CA GLY A 350 -27.49 30.62 3.86
C GLY A 350 -26.31 29.81 3.33
N ILE A 351 -26.31 28.48 3.47
CA ILE A 351 -25.15 27.65 3.13
C ILE A 351 -25.05 27.49 1.60
N SER A 352 -23.93 27.96 1.04
CA SER A 352 -23.60 27.80 -0.40
C SER A 352 -22.40 26.90 -0.65
N HIS A 353 -21.52 26.73 0.34
CA HIS A 353 -20.32 25.89 0.27
C HIS A 353 -20.29 24.87 1.41
N VAL A 354 -19.78 23.66 1.14
CA VAL A 354 -19.64 22.60 2.13
C VAL A 354 -18.22 22.03 2.07
N ILE A 355 -17.56 21.98 3.22
CA ILE A 355 -16.26 21.29 3.38
C ILE A 355 -16.49 20.05 4.22
N SER A 356 -16.11 18.91 3.65
CA SER A 356 -16.26 17.60 4.26
C SER A 356 -14.93 17.02 4.65
N MET A 357 -14.72 16.83 5.96
CA MET A 357 -13.51 16.21 6.52
C MET A 357 -13.67 14.70 6.77
N VAL A 358 -14.74 14.09 6.24
CA VAL A 358 -15.03 12.68 6.43
C VAL A 358 -14.38 11.83 5.35
N GLU A 359 -14.05 10.59 5.69
CA GLU A 359 -13.52 9.63 4.72
C GLU A 359 -14.63 9.16 3.76
N PRO A 360 -14.31 8.73 2.53
CA PRO A 360 -15.32 8.33 1.55
C PRO A 360 -16.27 7.22 2.02
N PHE A 361 -15.86 6.37 2.97
CA PHE A 361 -16.72 5.34 3.55
C PHE A 361 -17.71 5.85 4.62
N GLU A 362 -17.46 7.05 5.18
CA GLU A 362 -18.35 7.73 6.14
C GLU A 362 -19.49 8.47 5.41
N ILE A 363 -19.38 8.69 4.10
CA ILE A 363 -20.45 9.26 3.26
C ILE A 363 -21.50 8.19 3.01
N LYS A 364 -22.53 8.15 3.86
CA LYS A 364 -23.69 7.26 3.72
C LYS A 364 -24.76 7.92 2.86
N SER A 365 -25.68 7.12 2.31
CA SER A 365 -26.78 7.59 1.44
C SER A 365 -27.71 8.63 2.07
N PHE A 366 -27.73 8.74 3.41
CA PHE A 366 -28.50 9.74 4.14
C PHE A 366 -27.73 11.03 4.47
N VAL A 367 -26.44 11.10 4.10
CA VAL A 367 -25.56 12.25 4.31
C VAL A 367 -25.37 12.98 2.99
N LEU A 368 -25.30 14.31 3.01
CA LEU A 368 -25.00 15.10 1.80
C LEU A 368 -23.61 14.73 1.23
N GLY A 369 -23.62 14.07 0.07
CA GLY A 369 -22.43 13.79 -0.72
C GLY A 369 -22.19 14.83 -1.82
N PRO A 370 -21.11 14.67 -2.62
CA PRO A 370 -20.76 15.59 -3.69
C PRO A 370 -21.84 15.65 -4.79
N ARG A 371 -22.52 14.53 -5.07
CA ARG A 371 -23.58 14.47 -6.07
C ARG A 371 -24.82 15.24 -5.61
N GLU A 372 -25.27 14.99 -4.39
CA GLU A 372 -26.45 15.61 -3.80
C GLU A 372 -26.24 17.12 -3.59
N ALA A 373 -25.00 17.53 -3.30
CA ALA A 373 -24.59 18.93 -3.23
C ALA A 373 -24.67 19.61 -4.60
N ALA A 374 -24.14 18.97 -5.66
CA ALA A 374 -24.20 19.49 -7.01
C ALA A 374 -25.64 19.65 -7.53
N GLU A 375 -26.51 18.66 -7.27
CA GLU A 375 -27.95 18.73 -7.61
C GLU A 375 -28.66 19.90 -6.90
N ARG A 376 -28.17 20.29 -5.72
CA ARG A 376 -28.68 21.40 -4.93
C ARG A 376 -28.01 22.74 -5.26
N GLY A 377 -27.00 22.77 -6.14
CA GLY A 377 -26.22 23.98 -6.44
C GLY A 377 -25.36 24.45 -5.27
N VAL A 378 -24.84 23.50 -4.47
CA VAL A 378 -23.91 23.74 -3.36
C VAL A 378 -22.51 23.32 -3.79
N SER A 379 -21.54 24.22 -3.66
CA SER A 379 -20.12 23.90 -3.90
C SER A 379 -19.62 22.94 -2.82
N TYR A 380 -18.95 21.86 -3.20
CA TYR A 380 -18.52 20.81 -2.27
C TYR A 380 -17.03 20.51 -2.38
N LEU A 381 -16.32 20.54 -1.25
CA LEU A 381 -14.92 20.17 -1.13
C LEU A 381 -14.76 18.97 -0.18
N SER A 382 -14.08 17.91 -0.63
CA SER A 382 -13.79 16.73 0.18
C SER A 382 -12.31 16.70 0.55
N LEU A 383 -12.01 16.71 1.85
CA LEU A 383 -10.67 16.65 2.42
C LEU A 383 -10.62 15.50 3.45
N PRO A 384 -10.48 14.24 3.00
CA PRO A 384 -10.59 13.09 3.89
C PRO A 384 -9.46 13.08 4.93
N VAL A 385 -9.84 12.97 6.20
CA VAL A 385 -8.94 12.85 7.36
C VAL A 385 -9.49 11.80 8.31
N GLU A 386 -8.65 10.86 8.75
CA GLU A 386 -9.06 9.76 9.63
C GLU A 386 -9.60 10.26 10.98
N ASP A 387 -10.72 9.71 11.44
CA ASP A 387 -11.34 10.11 12.71
C ASP A 387 -10.43 9.79 13.91
N PHE A 388 -10.47 10.65 14.93
CA PHE A 388 -9.69 10.56 16.18
C PHE A 388 -8.17 10.71 16.09
N VAL A 389 -7.52 10.22 15.03
CA VAL A 389 -6.04 10.17 14.93
C VAL A 389 -5.49 11.11 13.86
N GLY A 390 -6.25 11.37 12.80
CA GLY A 390 -5.81 12.19 11.67
C GLY A 390 -5.63 13.67 12.03
N VAL A 391 -4.52 14.24 11.55
CA VAL A 391 -4.23 15.68 11.54
C VAL A 391 -4.22 16.13 10.08
N PRO A 392 -5.00 17.17 9.69
CA PRO A 392 -4.97 17.69 8.32
C PRO A 392 -3.56 18.15 7.91
N THR A 393 -3.17 17.90 6.66
CA THR A 393 -1.89 18.40 6.11
C THR A 393 -1.96 19.89 5.79
N ASN A 394 -0.81 20.57 5.69
CA ASN A 394 -0.78 21.99 5.33
C ASN A 394 -1.45 22.26 3.97
N ASP A 395 -1.27 21.37 2.98
CA ASP A 395 -1.92 21.50 1.66
C ASP A 395 -3.44 21.39 1.76
N GLN A 396 -3.95 20.50 2.63
CA GLN A 396 -5.39 20.38 2.88
C GLN A 396 -5.94 21.63 3.59
N VAL A 397 -5.17 22.19 4.53
CA VAL A 397 -5.51 23.44 5.20
C VAL A 397 -5.56 24.58 4.17
N ASP A 398 -4.52 24.78 3.37
CA ASP A 398 -4.47 25.82 2.34
C ASP A 398 -5.64 25.69 1.36
N ALA A 399 -5.91 24.48 0.85
CA ALA A 399 -7.06 24.22 -0.02
C ALA A 399 -8.40 24.54 0.65
N SER A 400 -8.53 24.28 1.95
CA SER A 400 -9.73 24.63 2.71
C SER A 400 -9.92 26.13 2.87
N LEU A 401 -8.84 26.89 3.08
CA LEU A 401 -8.88 28.34 3.22
C LEU A 401 -9.22 29.01 1.89
N ASP A 402 -8.57 28.60 0.80
CA ASP A 402 -8.88 29.06 -0.56
C ASP A 402 -10.36 28.83 -0.91
N PHE A 403 -10.90 27.68 -0.49
CA PHE A 403 -12.31 27.36 -0.70
C PHE A 403 -13.25 28.21 0.14
N ILE A 404 -12.89 28.53 1.39
CA ILE A 404 -13.65 29.48 2.22
C ILE A 404 -13.65 30.87 1.55
N ASP A 405 -12.51 31.31 1.02
CA ASP A 405 -12.37 32.61 0.36
C ASP A 405 -13.09 32.71 -1.00
N SER A 406 -13.40 31.56 -1.61
CA SER A 406 -14.25 31.51 -2.80
C SER A 406 -15.72 31.92 -2.51
N CYS A 407 -16.14 31.85 -1.24
CA CYS A 407 -17.45 32.28 -0.78
C CYS A 407 -17.52 33.82 -0.63
N ARG A 408 -17.82 34.51 -1.73
CA ARG A 408 -17.77 35.99 -1.81
C ARG A 408 -19.12 36.70 -1.69
N ARG A 409 -20.25 36.00 -1.82
CA ARG A 409 -21.58 36.63 -1.87
C ARG A 409 -22.04 37.02 -0.45
N PRO A 410 -22.59 38.22 -0.24
CA PRO A 410 -23.17 38.61 1.05
C PRO A 410 -24.33 37.69 1.41
N GLY A 411 -24.31 37.13 2.62
CA GLY A 411 -25.34 36.19 3.10
C GLY A 411 -25.04 34.71 2.83
N ASP A 412 -24.03 34.41 2.02
CA ASP A 412 -23.56 33.04 1.82
C ASP A 412 -22.61 32.61 2.96
N SER A 413 -22.74 31.36 3.39
CA SER A 413 -21.89 30.75 4.41
C SER A 413 -21.32 29.40 3.97
N VAL A 414 -20.22 29.01 4.61
CA VAL A 414 -19.52 27.74 4.42
C VAL A 414 -19.81 26.83 5.60
N TYR A 415 -20.33 25.64 5.32
CA TYR A 415 -20.58 24.60 6.31
C TYR A 415 -19.43 23.61 6.35
N ILE A 416 -18.69 23.58 7.46
CA ILE A 416 -17.52 22.74 7.65
C ILE A 416 -17.90 21.63 8.63
N HIS A 417 -17.76 20.37 8.20
CA HIS A 417 -18.19 19.24 9.02
C HIS A 417 -17.22 18.06 9.00
N CYS A 418 -17.29 17.29 10.07
CA CYS A 418 -16.76 15.92 10.11
C CYS A 418 -17.90 14.98 10.52
N LYS A 419 -17.64 13.99 11.37
CA LYS A 419 -18.68 13.15 11.96
C LYS A 419 -19.52 13.90 13.02
N ALA A 420 -18.87 14.42 14.06
CA ALA A 420 -19.53 15.10 15.19
C ALA A 420 -19.26 16.62 15.24
N GLY A 421 -18.40 17.13 14.37
CA GLY A 421 -18.01 18.54 14.36
C GLY A 421 -17.18 18.95 15.60
N ARG A 422 -16.23 18.10 16.03
CA ARG A 422 -15.50 18.27 17.31
C ARG A 422 -13.98 18.36 17.19
N THR A 423 -13.41 17.66 16.22
CA THR A 423 -11.95 17.48 16.08
C THR A 423 -11.51 17.94 14.69
N ARG A 424 -11.75 17.12 13.66
CA ARG A 424 -11.26 17.33 12.28
C ARG A 424 -11.73 18.64 11.65
N SER A 425 -13.04 18.90 11.64
CA SER A 425 -13.58 20.16 11.11
C SER A 425 -13.26 21.36 11.99
N ALA A 426 -13.22 21.16 13.31
CA ALA A 426 -12.83 22.21 14.23
C ALA A 426 -11.36 22.63 14.01
N PHE A 427 -10.47 21.69 13.68
CA PHE A 427 -9.08 21.97 13.34
C PHE A 427 -8.95 22.95 12.18
N ILE A 428 -9.70 22.72 11.09
CA ILE A 428 -9.72 23.62 9.93
C ILE A 428 -10.25 25.01 10.30
N VAL A 429 -11.32 25.07 11.09
CA VAL A 429 -11.85 26.36 11.58
C VAL A 429 -10.82 27.08 12.45
N THR A 430 -10.07 26.36 13.30
CA THR A 430 -8.96 26.94 14.06
C THR A 430 -7.87 27.48 13.14
N CYS A 431 -7.47 26.73 12.11
CA CYS A 431 -6.50 27.20 11.12
C CYS A 431 -6.97 28.46 10.37
N TYR A 432 -8.27 28.55 10.05
CA TYR A 432 -8.86 29.76 9.50
C TYR A 432 -8.74 30.94 10.46
N PHE A 433 -9.09 30.77 11.73
CA PHE A 433 -9.00 31.86 12.72
C PHE A 433 -7.56 32.34 12.93
N MET A 434 -6.59 31.40 13.00
CA MET A 434 -5.17 31.75 13.09
C MET A 434 -4.71 32.52 11.84
N SER A 435 -5.13 32.11 10.65
CA SER A 435 -4.75 32.76 9.39
C SER A 435 -5.45 34.11 9.17
N ALA A 436 -6.72 34.24 9.54
CA ALA A 436 -7.51 35.46 9.31
C ALA A 436 -7.27 36.54 10.36
N PHE A 437 -7.09 36.16 11.63
CA PHE A 437 -7.03 37.09 12.76
C PHE A 437 -5.65 37.17 13.45
N ASP A 438 -4.65 36.43 12.94
CA ASP A 438 -3.29 36.37 13.51
C ASP A 438 -3.26 35.95 15.00
N LEU A 439 -4.16 35.04 15.37
CA LEU A 439 -4.27 34.56 16.74
C LEU A 439 -3.37 33.35 16.99
N PRO A 440 -2.77 33.23 18.18
CA PRO A 440 -2.11 31.99 18.58
C PRO A 440 -3.13 30.83 18.70
N PRO A 441 -2.69 29.57 18.56
CA PRO A 441 -3.57 28.40 18.57
C PRO A 441 -4.51 28.35 19.78
N GLU A 442 -3.99 28.66 20.98
CA GLU A 442 -4.74 28.61 22.23
C GLU A 442 -5.90 29.62 22.25
N GLU A 443 -5.68 30.83 21.74
CA GLU A 443 -6.72 31.86 21.65
C GLU A 443 -7.74 31.55 20.56
N ALA A 444 -7.28 31.06 19.40
CA ALA A 444 -8.17 30.64 18.32
C ALA A 444 -9.11 29.52 18.79
N VAL A 445 -8.58 28.51 19.49
CA VAL A 445 -9.40 27.43 20.07
C VAL A 445 -10.38 27.98 21.12
N ALA A 446 -9.95 28.88 22.01
CA ALA A 446 -10.82 29.46 23.02
C ALA A 446 -12.00 30.25 22.41
N GLN A 447 -11.77 31.00 21.33
CA GLN A 447 -12.84 31.71 20.62
C GLN A 447 -13.86 30.75 20.03
N ILE A 448 -13.42 29.66 19.40
CA ILE A 448 -14.35 28.68 18.82
C ILE A 448 -15.09 27.92 19.93
N GLN A 449 -14.40 27.58 21.02
CA GLN A 449 -15.02 26.94 22.19
C GLN A 449 -16.09 27.80 22.88
N SER A 450 -15.96 29.13 22.83
CA SER A 450 -17.00 30.04 23.35
C SER A 450 -18.34 29.89 22.63
N ARG A 451 -18.32 29.53 21.35
CA ARG A 451 -19.50 29.31 20.51
C ARG A 451 -19.91 27.84 20.46
N ARG A 452 -18.93 26.92 20.55
CA ARG A 452 -19.12 25.46 20.50
C ARG A 452 -18.26 24.75 21.55
N PRO A 453 -18.76 24.60 22.80
CA PRO A 453 -17.95 24.19 23.96
C PRO A 453 -17.43 22.75 23.92
N HIS A 454 -18.01 21.88 23.07
CA HIS A 454 -17.67 20.46 23.01
C HIS A 454 -16.56 20.09 22.01
N ILE A 455 -15.87 21.09 21.44
CA ILE A 455 -14.65 20.89 20.64
C ILE A 455 -13.53 20.36 21.53
N ILE A 456 -12.80 19.37 21.03
CA ILE A 456 -11.72 18.72 21.77
C ILE A 456 -10.56 18.42 20.83
N PHE A 457 -9.33 18.65 21.30
CA PHE A 457 -8.12 18.33 20.56
C PHE A 457 -7.20 17.45 21.38
N ASN A 458 -6.64 16.40 20.77
CA ASN A 458 -5.62 15.55 21.38
C ASN A 458 -4.21 16.17 21.23
N SER A 459 -3.20 15.56 21.85
CA SER A 459 -1.82 16.07 21.82
C SER A 459 -1.22 16.13 20.41
N ALA A 460 -1.64 15.25 19.49
CA ALA A 460 -1.20 15.28 18.09
C ALA A 460 -1.80 16.47 17.33
N GLN A 461 -3.08 16.75 17.51
CA GLN A 461 -3.78 17.89 16.91
C GLN A 461 -3.25 19.21 17.46
N TRP A 462 -2.96 19.31 18.76
CA TRP A 462 -2.31 20.49 19.32
C TRP A 462 -0.92 20.74 18.71
N ARG A 463 -0.11 19.69 18.51
CA ARG A 463 1.16 19.82 17.78
C ARG A 463 0.94 20.29 16.33
N GLY A 464 -0.06 19.73 15.65
CA GLY A 464 -0.43 20.15 14.29
C GLY A 464 -0.77 21.64 14.20
N LEU A 465 -1.62 22.15 15.09
CA LEU A 465 -2.00 23.56 15.12
C LEU A 465 -0.80 24.48 15.37
N ARG A 466 0.10 24.11 16.30
CA ARG A 466 1.32 24.87 16.59
C ARG A 466 2.28 24.89 15.40
N ASN A 467 2.48 23.74 14.76
CA ASN A 467 3.32 23.64 13.55
C ASN A 467 2.76 24.51 12.42
N TYR A 468 1.45 24.50 12.22
CA TYR A 468 0.80 25.35 11.21
C TYR A 468 0.91 26.84 11.54
N PHE A 469 0.75 27.23 12.81
CA PHE A 469 0.93 28.62 13.23
C PHE A 469 2.35 29.14 12.94
N GLU A 470 3.37 28.36 13.27
CA GLU A 470 4.76 28.69 12.93
C GLU A 470 4.98 28.80 11.42
N PHE A 471 4.42 27.86 10.65
CA PHE A 471 4.47 27.89 9.19
C PHE A 471 3.85 29.17 8.60
N VAL A 472 2.68 29.59 9.07
CA VAL A 472 2.02 30.84 8.63
C VAL A 472 2.86 32.06 8.99
N ARG A 473 3.44 32.11 10.19
CA ARG A 473 4.33 33.22 10.61
C ARG A 473 5.57 33.33 9.72
N GLN A 474 6.21 32.21 9.40
CA GLN A 474 7.36 32.17 8.50
C GLN A 474 6.99 32.64 7.10
N ARG A 475 5.86 32.17 6.56
CA ARG A 475 5.36 32.56 5.23
C ARG A 475 5.09 34.06 5.13
N ARG A 476 4.60 34.69 6.21
CA ARG A 476 4.38 36.14 6.28
C ARG A 476 5.64 36.98 6.41
N GLN A 477 6.74 36.41 6.92
CA GLN A 477 8.04 37.11 6.98
C GLN A 477 8.77 37.11 5.62
N LEU A 478 8.38 36.23 4.71
CA LEU A 478 8.96 36.08 3.38
C LEU A 478 8.21 36.86 2.28
N LEU A 479 7.04 37.42 2.60
CA LEU A 479 6.23 38.32 1.76
C LEU A 479 6.41 39.75 2.22
#